data_AF-A0A2Z6RAM4-F1
#
_entry.id   AF-A0A2Z6RAM4-F1
#
_cell.length_a   1.000
_cell.length_b   1.000
_cell.length_c   1.000
_cell.angle_alpha   90.00
_cell.angle_beta   90.00
_cell.angle_gamma   90.00
#
_symmetry.space_group_name_H-M   'P 1'
#
loop_
_entity.id
_entity.type
_entity.pdbx_description
1 polymer ?
#
loop_
_entity_poly.entity_id
_entity_poly.type
_entity_poly.pdbx_seq_one_letter_code
_entity_poly.pdbx_strand_id
1 'polypeptide(L)'
;MRPQCSIVGEGSKGRIDYAIKEADELIRITENKQHKVHIGFVQNIKQLKGAYEKRKRKRVGDYFDYIYGIVTTGQDWHFLLYTPGNILKGSKSPHIIFFTDDALVEDFEEYQTLYKSE
;
A
#
# COMPACT_ATOMS: atom_id res chain seq x y z
N MET A 1 7.37 21.41 -2.99
CA MET A 1 6.40 21.00 -1.94
C MET A 1 7.06 19.86 -1.14
N ARG A 2 7.08 19.86 0.20
CA ARG A 2 7.70 18.73 0.93
C ARG A 2 6.80 17.48 0.81
N PRO A 3 7.33 16.28 0.51
CA PRO A 3 6.54 15.06 0.47
C PRO A 3 5.87 14.83 1.83
N GLN A 4 4.55 14.68 1.85
CA GLN A 4 3.78 14.42 3.08
C GLN A 4 3.86 12.96 3.53
N CYS A 5 4.34 12.06 2.66
CA CYS A 5 4.49 10.64 2.95
C CYS A 5 5.86 10.12 2.50
N SER A 6 6.44 9.19 3.27
CA SER A 6 7.63 8.45 2.88
C SER A 6 7.25 7.02 2.48
N ILE A 7 7.81 6.57 1.36
CA ILE A 7 7.77 5.17 0.95
C ILE A 7 9.04 4.53 1.50
N VAL A 8 8.89 3.58 2.42
CA VAL A 8 10.02 2.84 2.98
C VAL A 8 9.99 1.42 2.43
N GLY A 9 10.99 1.07 1.62
CA GLY A 9 11.26 -0.28 1.15
C GLY A 9 12.62 -0.74 1.66
N GLU A 10 12.71 -1.96 2.18
CA GLU A 10 14.00 -2.54 2.55
C GLU A 10 14.70 -3.04 1.27
N GLY A 11 15.86 -2.46 0.96
CA GLY A 11 16.68 -2.82 -0.18
C GLY A 11 17.26 -4.23 -0.04
N SER A 12 16.43 -5.24 -0.28
CA SER A 12 16.83 -6.63 -0.37
C SER A 12 16.66 -7.12 -1.81
N LYS A 13 17.51 -8.05 -2.25
CA LYS A 13 17.47 -8.67 -3.60
C LYS A 13 16.22 -9.56 -3.81
N GLY A 14 15.10 -9.27 -3.13
CA GLY A 14 13.85 -10.03 -3.13
C GLY A 14 12.61 -9.14 -3.36
N ARG A 15 11.43 -9.76 -3.36
CA ARG A 15 10.11 -9.16 -3.63
C ARG A 15 9.92 -7.85 -2.84
N ILE A 16 9.56 -6.77 -3.56
CA ILE A 16 9.42 -5.45 -2.96
C ILE A 16 8.03 -5.30 -2.31
N ASP A 17 8.00 -5.28 -0.98
CA ASP A 17 6.82 -4.95 -0.18
C ASP A 17 7.03 -3.53 0.40
N TYR A 18 6.08 -2.62 0.15
CA TYR A 18 6.21 -1.21 0.57
C TYR A 18 5.24 -0.87 1.70
N ALA A 19 5.64 0.06 2.54
CA ALA A 19 4.80 0.69 3.55
C ALA A 19 4.68 2.18 3.27
N ILE A 20 3.46 2.72 3.31
CA ILE A 20 3.22 4.17 3.26
C ILE A 20 3.03 4.65 4.68
N LYS A 21 3.84 5.65 5.06
CA LYS A 21 3.83 6.25 6.38
C LYS A 21 3.67 7.77 6.28
N GLU A 22 2.96 8.34 7.25
CA GLU A 22 2.95 9.77 7.53
C GLU A 22 3.62 9.96 8.88
N ALA A 23 4.71 10.73 8.90
CA ALA A 23 5.68 10.75 9.98
C ALA A 23 6.06 9.31 10.43
N ASP A 24 5.63 8.88 11.61
CA ASP A 24 5.90 7.56 12.20
C ASP A 24 4.68 6.62 12.22
N GLU A 25 3.56 7.06 11.66
CA GLU A 25 2.34 6.29 11.61
C GLU A 25 2.26 5.47 10.33
N LEU A 26 2.06 4.16 10.47
CA LEU A 26 1.81 3.29 9.33
C LEU A 26 0.38 3.51 8.82
N ILE A 27 0.26 4.18 7.69
CA ILE A 27 -1.02 4.41 7.02
C ILE A 27 -1.41 3.15 6.24
N ARG A 28 -0.43 2.52 5.57
CA ARG A 28 -0.69 1.47 4.59
C ARG A 28 0.41 0.43 4.49
N ILE A 29 0.01 -0.83 4.29
CA ILE A 29 0.90 -1.94 3.96
C ILE A 29 0.54 -2.45 2.57
N THR A 30 1.53 -2.59 1.70
CA THR A 30 1.36 -3.13 0.35
C THR A 30 2.14 -4.44 0.19
N GLU A 31 1.45 -5.49 -0.22
CA GLU A 31 2.05 -6.79 -0.49
C GLU A 31 1.98 -7.10 -1.98
N ASN A 32 3.13 -7.30 -2.63
CA ASN A 32 3.17 -7.65 -4.04
C ASN A 32 3.38 -9.17 -4.22
N LYS A 33 2.35 -9.88 -4.73
CA LYS A 33 2.41 -11.34 -4.97
C LYS A 33 1.90 -11.75 -6.35
N GLN A 34 2.74 -11.61 -7.37
CA GLN A 34 2.50 -12.04 -8.77
C GLN A 34 1.71 -13.35 -9.02
N HIS A 35 1.91 -14.43 -8.23
CA HIS A 35 1.27 -15.73 -8.48
C HIS A 35 0.59 -16.38 -7.26
N LYS A 36 0.61 -15.73 -6.10
CA LYS A 36 0.10 -16.30 -4.84
C LYS A 36 -0.60 -15.23 -4.00
N VAL A 37 -1.62 -14.62 -4.59
CA VAL A 37 -2.36 -13.48 -4.00
C VAL A 37 -2.92 -13.83 -2.62
N HIS A 38 -3.42 -15.06 -2.43
CA HIS A 38 -3.92 -15.53 -1.12
C HIS A 38 -2.86 -15.48 -0.01
N ILE A 39 -1.58 -15.76 -0.33
CA ILE A 39 -0.48 -15.60 0.63
C ILE A 39 -0.27 -14.12 0.96
N GLY A 40 -0.39 -13.25 -0.05
CA GLY A 40 -0.36 -11.80 0.13
C GLY A 40 -1.43 -11.32 1.08
N PHE A 41 -2.66 -11.83 0.97
CA PHE A 41 -3.73 -11.54 1.93
C PHE A 41 -3.37 -11.98 3.35
N VAL A 42 -2.91 -13.22 3.54
CA VAL A 42 -2.55 -13.72 4.88
C VAL A 42 -1.43 -12.88 5.51
N GLN A 43 -0.40 -12.54 4.73
CA GLN A 43 0.71 -11.71 5.18
C GLN A 43 0.28 -10.28 5.49
N ASN A 44 -0.48 -9.64 4.60
CA ASN A 44 -1.00 -8.29 4.78
C ASN A 44 -1.85 -8.21 6.06
N ILE A 45 -2.77 -9.17 6.26
CA ILE A 45 -3.61 -9.25 7.46
C ILE A 45 -2.78 -9.40 8.73
N LYS A 46 -1.76 -10.27 8.72
CA LYS A 46 -0.86 -10.44 9.88
C LYS A 46 -0.13 -9.14 10.22
N GLN A 47 0.33 -8.41 9.21
CA GLN A 47 1.02 -7.13 9.41
C GLN A 47 0.07 -6.02 9.88
N LEU A 48 -1.15 -5.93 9.33
CA LEU A 48 -2.19 -4.98 9.77
C LEU A 48 -2.51 -5.14 11.25
N LYS A 49 -2.70 -6.39 11.71
CA LYS A 49 -2.90 -6.70 13.14
C LYS A 49 -1.74 -6.21 14.00
N GLY A 50 -0.51 -6.52 13.59
CA GLY A 50 0.69 -6.10 14.31
C GLY A 50 0.87 -4.58 14.35
N ALA A 51 0.56 -3.89 13.26
CA ALA A 51 0.61 -2.44 13.16
C ALA A 51 -0.42 -1.78 14.10
N TYR A 52 -1.64 -2.30 14.12
CA TYR A 52 -2.69 -1.83 15.03
C TYR A 52 -2.29 -1.95 16.50
N GLU A 53 -1.75 -3.10 16.91
CA GLU A 53 -1.29 -3.29 18.29
C GLU A 53 -0.13 -2.35 18.66
N LYS A 54 0.81 -2.10 17.73
CA LYS A 54 1.88 -1.12 17.94
C LYS A 54 1.33 0.29 18.10
N ARG A 55 0.36 0.69 17.28
CA ARG A 55 -0.33 1.99 17.38
C ARG A 55 -1.05 2.13 18.72
N LYS A 56 -1.75 1.08 19.14
CA LYS A 56 -2.44 1.02 20.45
C LYS A 56 -1.51 1.25 21.64
N ARG A 57 -0.25 0.79 21.58
CA ARG A 57 0.72 0.97 22.67
C ARG A 57 1.31 2.39 22.74
N LYS A 58 1.32 3.13 21.63
CA LYS A 58 1.86 4.51 21.56
C LYS A 58 0.84 5.60 21.94
N ARG A 59 -0.34 5.24 22.45
CA ARG A 59 -1.50 6.15 22.58
C ARG A 59 -1.24 7.37 23.47
N VAL A 60 -1.15 8.53 22.81
CA VAL A 60 -1.62 9.84 23.28
C VAL A 60 -2.48 10.40 22.14
N GLY A 61 -3.80 10.53 22.31
CA GLY A 61 -4.69 11.21 21.33
C GLY A 61 -5.75 10.37 20.60
N ASP A 62 -6.60 11.10 19.87
CA ASP A 62 -7.78 10.65 19.12
C ASP A 62 -7.36 10.19 17.70
N TYR A 63 -7.06 8.90 17.58
CA TYR A 63 -6.63 8.30 16.33
C TYR A 63 -7.72 7.39 15.78
N PHE A 64 -7.87 7.37 14.46
CA PHE A 64 -8.73 6.41 13.78
C PHE A 64 -8.40 4.98 14.20
N ASP A 65 -9.43 4.20 14.53
CA ASP A 65 -9.30 2.82 15.00
C ASP A 65 -9.05 1.82 13.86
N TYR A 66 -8.76 2.31 12.66
CA TYR A 66 -8.62 1.51 11.46
C TYR A 66 -7.28 1.67 10.75
N ILE A 67 -6.91 0.67 9.95
CA ILE A 67 -5.68 0.66 9.11
C ILE A 67 -6.02 0.10 7.72
N TYR A 68 -5.49 0.71 6.66
CA TYR A 68 -5.67 0.22 5.30
C TYR A 68 -4.57 -0.76 4.87
N GLY A 69 -4.96 -1.77 4.08
CA GLY A 69 -4.04 -2.71 3.43
C GLY A 69 -4.25 -2.76 1.91
N ILE A 70 -3.18 -3.05 1.18
CA ILE A 70 -3.23 -3.44 -0.23
C ILE A 70 -2.60 -4.80 -0.42
N VAL A 71 -3.25 -5.64 -1.21
CA VAL A 71 -2.61 -6.79 -1.84
C VAL A 71 -2.67 -6.58 -3.34
N THR A 72 -1.54 -6.66 -4.03
CA THR A 72 -1.46 -6.45 -5.47
C THR A 72 -0.62 -7.50 -6.20
N THR A 73 -0.94 -7.76 -7.47
CA THR A 73 -0.08 -8.50 -8.42
C THR A 73 0.64 -7.57 -9.39
N GLY A 74 0.45 -6.25 -9.25
CA GLY A 74 0.77 -5.25 -10.26
C GLY A 74 -0.46 -4.91 -11.11
N GLN A 75 -1.17 -5.92 -11.61
CA GLN A 75 -2.39 -5.76 -12.41
C GLN A 75 -3.64 -5.78 -11.53
N ASP A 76 -3.75 -6.73 -10.60
CA ASP A 76 -4.91 -6.88 -9.73
C ASP A 76 -4.65 -6.18 -8.40
N TRP A 77 -5.53 -5.27 -8.00
CA TRP A 77 -5.42 -4.51 -6.76
C TRP A 77 -6.58 -4.81 -5.83
N HIS A 78 -6.26 -5.27 -4.63
CA HIS A 78 -7.22 -5.54 -3.57
C HIS A 78 -7.00 -4.60 -2.39
N PHE A 79 -8.07 -3.94 -1.97
CA PHE A 79 -8.04 -2.99 -0.86
C PHE A 79 -8.70 -3.62 0.36
N LEU A 80 -8.02 -3.49 1.50
CA LEU A 80 -8.45 -3.99 2.79
C LEU A 80 -8.58 -2.82 3.76
N LEU A 81 -9.57 -2.91 4.63
CA LEU A 81 -9.72 -2.05 5.80
C LEU A 81 -9.76 -2.96 7.03
N TYR A 82 -8.76 -2.82 7.89
CA TYR A 82 -8.69 -3.51 9.17
C TYR A 82 -9.28 -2.61 10.25
N THR A 83 -10.22 -3.16 11.01
CA THR A 83 -10.69 -2.60 12.28
C THR A 83 -10.59 -3.68 13.35
N PRO A 84 -10.67 -3.36 14.66
CA PRO A 84 -10.59 -4.37 15.70
C PRO A 84 -11.69 -5.41 15.53
N GLY A 85 -11.29 -6.66 15.27
CA GLY A 85 -12.21 -7.78 15.09
C GLY A 85 -12.76 -7.96 13.68
N ASN A 86 -12.57 -7.01 12.75
CA ASN A 86 -13.09 -7.11 11.39
C ASN A 86 -12.05 -6.78 10.32
N ILE A 87 -12.20 -7.44 9.17
CA ILE A 87 -11.43 -7.15 7.96
C ILE A 87 -12.43 -6.98 6.84
N LEU A 88 -12.55 -5.75 6.37
CA LEU A 88 -13.42 -5.40 5.26
C LEU A 88 -12.58 -5.37 3.98
N LYS A 89 -13.17 -5.85 2.89
CA LYS A 89 -12.61 -5.73 1.55
C LYS A 89 -13.37 -4.64 0.81
N GLY A 90 -12.66 -3.73 0.15
CA GLY A 90 -13.28 -2.59 -0.55
C GLY A 90 -14.21 -3.00 -1.70
N SER A 91 -14.00 -4.19 -2.28
CA SER A 91 -14.78 -4.72 -3.40
C SER A 91 -14.72 -6.25 -3.45
N LYS A 92 -15.73 -6.91 -4.05
CA LYS A 92 -15.72 -8.37 -4.21
C LYS A 92 -14.61 -8.83 -5.17
N SER A 93 -14.47 -8.16 -6.30
CA SER A 93 -13.44 -8.36 -7.32
C SER A 93 -12.21 -7.45 -7.11
N PRO A 94 -11.02 -7.78 -7.65
CA PRO A 94 -9.92 -6.81 -7.72
C PRO A 94 -10.28 -5.61 -8.60
N HIS A 95 -9.63 -4.48 -8.35
CA HIS A 95 -9.50 -3.42 -9.34
C HIS A 95 -8.37 -3.79 -10.30
N ILE A 96 -8.67 -3.88 -11.58
CA ILE A 96 -7.71 -4.30 -12.60
C ILE A 96 -7.14 -3.05 -13.24
N ILE A 97 -5.82 -2.91 -13.21
CA ILE A 97 -5.08 -1.88 -13.95
C ILE A 97 -4.46 -2.57 -15.15
N PHE A 98 -4.94 -2.22 -16.34
CA PHE A 98 -4.34 -2.68 -17.59
C PHE A 98 -3.18 -1.77 -17.95
N PHE A 99 -2.01 -2.36 -18.18
CA PHE A 99 -0.93 -1.65 -18.86
C PHE A 99 -1.29 -1.57 -20.33
N THR A 100 -1.24 -0.37 -20.88
CA THR A 100 -1.29 -0.15 -22.33
C THR A 100 0.09 -0.42 -22.92
N ASP A 101 0.14 -0.86 -24.17
CA ASP A 101 1.41 -1.00 -24.92
C ASP A 101 2.03 0.37 -25.26
N ASP A 102 1.28 1.46 -25.03
CA ASP A 102 1.75 2.82 -25.17
C ASP A 102 2.89 3.09 -24.18
N ALA A 103 4.10 3.25 -24.74
CA ALA A 103 5.25 3.68 -23.95
C ALA A 103 5.05 5.13 -23.50
N LEU A 104 5.43 5.41 -22.26
CA LEU A 104 5.65 6.79 -21.83
C LEU A 104 6.88 7.32 -22.59
N VAL A 105 6.66 8.00 -23.72
CA VAL A 105 7.72 8.70 -24.46
C VAL A 105 8.09 9.96 -23.67
N GLU A 106 9.39 10.23 -23.53
CA GLU A 106 9.89 11.37 -22.75
C GLU A 106 9.31 12.72 -23.21
N ASP A 107 8.94 12.83 -24.50
CA ASP A 107 8.32 14.03 -25.09
C ASP A 107 6.82 14.20 -24.77
N PHE A 108 6.17 13.23 -24.11
CA PHE A 108 4.78 13.41 -23.68
C PHE A 108 4.72 14.50 -22.60
N GLU A 109 3.80 15.46 -22.78
CA GLU A 109 3.55 16.49 -21.77
C GLU A 109 3.20 15.88 -20.40
N GLU A 110 2.50 14.74 -20.38
CA GLU A 110 2.18 14.02 -19.15
C GLU A 110 3.43 13.47 -18.46
N TYR A 111 4.39 12.90 -19.21
CA TYR A 111 5.67 12.45 -18.67
C TYR A 111 6.48 13.63 -18.10
N GLN A 112 6.57 14.73 -18.85
CA GLN A 112 7.27 15.94 -18.41
C GLN A 112 6.62 16.57 -17.18
N THR A 113 5.29 16.50 -17.06
CA THR A 113 4.55 17.00 -15.90
C THR A 113 4.77 16.12 -14.67
N LEU A 114 4.80 14.79 -14.85
CA LEU A 114 5.08 13.83 -13.78
C LEU A 114 6.53 13.86 -13.30
N TYR A 115 7.48 14.12 -14.20
CA TYR A 115 8.91 14.14 -13.89
C TYR A 115 9.39 15.47 -13.28
N LYS A 116 8.74 16.61 -13.61
CA LYS A 116 9.16 17.95 -13.14
C LYS A 116 8.64 18.37 -11.77
N SER A 117 7.95 17.51 -11.03
CA SER A 117 7.53 17.81 -9.66
C SER A 117 8.65 17.52 -8.65
N GLU A 118 9.76 18.27 -8.70
CA GLU A 118 10.75 18.40 -7.62
C GLU A 118 10.97 19.86 -7.24
#